data_AF-A0ABD5L8F2-F1
#
_entry.id   AF-A0ABD5L8F2-F1
#
_cell.length_a   1.000
_cell.length_b   1.000
_cell.length_c   1.000
_cell.angle_alpha   90.00
_cell.angle_beta   90.00
_cell.angle_gamma   90.00
#
_symmetry.space_group_name_H-M   'P 1'
#
loop_
_entity.id
_entity.type
_entity.pdbx_description
1 polymer ?
#
loop_
_entity_poly.entity_id
_entity_poly.type
_entity_poly.pdbx_seq_one_letter_code
_entity_poly.pdbx_strand_id
1 'polypeptide(L)'
;MNYYKLGINPASKKWKGYMNPSPLFLDDKGNELNDVKLSAIQERFNGVLYFDILSQGKIPPVTSTGSRFLAFNGSIFCTDDFDVNGVQPIPIINRDSHLKYILMHVFNYIDCVDWEHSKVDHWPVGYIPETWESKRGRFLLNLLFIKVRYLKT
;
A
#
# COMPACT_ATOMS: atom_id res chain seq x y z
N MET A 1 -13.59 -7.20 19.50
CA MET A 1 -13.11 -7.65 18.18
C MET A 1 -11.81 -6.90 17.92
N ASN A 2 -10.71 -7.59 17.64
CA ASN A 2 -9.40 -6.93 17.47
C ASN A 2 -9.25 -6.48 16.02
N TYR A 3 -8.90 -5.21 15.83
CA TYR A 3 -8.59 -4.65 14.52
C TYR A 3 -7.09 -4.79 14.27
N TYR A 4 -6.74 -5.34 13.11
CA TYR A 4 -5.37 -5.66 12.77
C TYR A 4 -4.91 -4.74 11.66
N LYS A 5 -3.77 -4.06 11.86
CA LYS A 5 -3.06 -3.39 10.77
C LYS A 5 -2.65 -4.47 9.76
N LEU A 6 -3.10 -4.35 8.52
CA LEU A 6 -2.58 -5.17 7.43
C LEU A 6 -1.10 -4.81 7.26
N GLY A 7 -0.24 -5.77 7.53
CA GLY A 7 1.20 -5.66 7.43
C GLY A 7 1.80 -7.04 7.43
N ILE A 8 3.03 -7.16 6.94
CA ILE A 8 3.78 -8.40 7.04
C ILE A 8 3.97 -8.69 8.53
N ASN A 9 3.45 -9.83 9.01
CA ASN A 9 3.71 -10.30 10.36
C ASN A 9 5.02 -11.09 10.34
N PRO A 10 6.17 -10.49 10.73
CA PRO A 10 7.46 -11.17 10.68
C PRO A 10 7.55 -12.37 11.62
N ALA A 11 6.67 -12.47 12.62
CA ALA A 11 6.58 -13.62 13.51
C ALA A 11 5.78 -14.80 12.92
N SER A 12 5.03 -14.58 11.83
CA SER A 12 4.26 -15.65 11.19
C SER A 12 5.16 -16.66 10.49
N LYS A 13 4.75 -17.93 10.46
CA LYS A 13 5.52 -19.02 9.80
C LYS A 13 5.87 -18.71 8.34
N LYS A 14 4.99 -18.00 7.61
CA LYS A 14 5.16 -17.69 6.19
C LYS A 14 6.18 -16.58 5.93
N TRP A 15 6.23 -15.58 6.82
CA TRP A 15 7.04 -14.38 6.64
C TRP A 15 8.27 -14.33 7.56
N LYS A 16 8.41 -15.30 8.46
CA LYS A 16 9.58 -15.45 9.33
C LYS A 16 10.86 -15.51 8.51
N GLY A 17 11.81 -14.64 8.87
CA GLY A 17 13.12 -14.54 8.23
C GLY A 17 13.16 -13.64 6.99
N TYR A 18 12.05 -13.02 6.60
CA TYR A 18 12.05 -11.93 5.61
C TYR A 18 12.30 -10.58 6.30
N MET A 19 12.94 -9.68 5.57
CA MET A 19 13.13 -8.29 5.98
C MET A 19 11.77 -7.59 6.11
N ASN A 20 11.61 -6.79 7.16
CA ASN A 20 10.40 -5.99 7.39
C ASN A 20 10.74 -4.48 7.44
N PRO A 21 10.31 -3.67 6.46
CA PRO A 21 10.54 -2.24 6.47
C PRO A 21 9.60 -1.52 7.44
N SER A 22 10.06 -0.40 7.98
CA SER A 22 9.25 0.51 8.78
C SER A 22 8.14 1.16 7.91
N PRO A 23 6.91 1.30 8.43
CA PRO A 23 5.86 2.09 7.79
C PRO A 23 6.05 3.61 7.99
N LEU A 24 7.07 4.02 8.73
CA LEU A 24 7.46 5.41 8.95
C LEU A 24 8.58 5.77 7.98
N PHE A 25 8.35 6.83 7.20
CA PHE A 25 9.32 7.38 6.28
C PHE A 25 9.85 8.72 6.78
N LEU A 26 11.02 9.09 6.28
CA LEU A 26 11.62 10.40 6.46
C LEU A 26 11.85 11.01 5.08
N ASP A 27 11.54 12.29 4.90
CA ASP A 27 11.92 13.00 3.68
C ASP A 27 13.40 13.43 3.71
N ASP A 28 13.88 14.04 2.62
CA ASP A 28 15.24 14.60 2.51
C ASP A 28 15.56 15.69 3.56
N LYS A 29 14.55 16.26 4.22
CA LYS A 29 14.69 17.26 5.28
C LYS A 29 14.61 16.66 6.69
N GLY A 30 14.39 15.34 6.79
CA GLY A 30 14.23 14.63 8.06
C GLY A 30 12.83 14.74 8.68
N ASN A 31 11.82 15.22 7.94
CA ASN A 31 10.44 15.24 8.43
C ASN A 31 9.82 13.84 8.37
N GLU A 32 9.11 13.47 9.43
CA GLU A 32 8.41 12.19 9.51
C GLU A 32 7.11 12.18 8.70
N LEU A 33 7.03 11.25 7.75
CA LEU A 33 5.87 10.92 6.94
C LEU A 33 5.49 9.47 7.19
N ASN A 34 4.37 9.25 7.89
CA ASN A 34 3.79 7.92 7.99
C ASN A 34 2.93 7.61 6.74
N ASP A 35 2.56 6.33 6.61
CA ASP A 35 1.73 5.84 5.49
C ASP A 35 0.40 6.60 5.33
N VAL A 36 -0.20 7.03 6.43
CA VAL A 36 -1.46 7.79 6.44
C VAL A 36 -1.27 9.19 5.87
N LYS A 37 -0.25 9.93 6.32
CA LYS A 37 0.04 11.29 5.86
C LYS A 37 0.43 11.30 4.39
N LEU A 38 1.31 10.37 3.99
CA LEU A 38 1.77 10.28 2.61
C LEU A 38 0.60 10.01 1.64
N SER A 39 -0.31 9.11 1.99
CA SER A 39 -1.47 8.79 1.14
C SER A 39 -2.57 9.87 1.11
N ALA A 40 -2.52 10.84 2.02
CA ALA A 40 -3.41 12.00 1.98
C ALA A 40 -2.92 13.07 0.98
N ILE A 41 -1.69 12.95 0.46
CA ILE A 41 -1.13 13.89 -0.51
C ILE A 41 -1.76 13.62 -1.88
N GLN A 42 -2.66 14.51 -2.31
CA GLN A 42 -3.36 14.43 -3.60
C GLN A 42 -2.61 15.10 -4.76
N GLU A 43 -1.29 15.19 -4.63
CA GLU A 43 -0.39 15.78 -5.62
C GLU A 43 0.86 14.92 -5.78
N ARG A 44 1.64 15.20 -6.83
CA ARG A 44 2.90 14.49 -7.05
C ARG A 44 3.86 14.79 -5.90
N PHE A 45 4.46 13.72 -5.36
CA PHE A 45 5.50 13.85 -4.35
C PHE A 45 6.84 14.08 -5.04
N ASN A 46 7.56 15.12 -4.63
CA ASN A 46 8.89 15.43 -5.16
C ASN A 46 9.94 15.11 -4.11
N GLY A 47 10.83 14.16 -4.41
CA GLY A 47 11.98 13.82 -3.56
C GLY A 47 12.16 12.33 -3.37
N VAL A 48 13.06 11.99 -2.45
CA VAL A 48 13.31 10.61 -2.01
C VAL A 48 12.78 10.46 -0.58
N LEU A 49 12.28 9.26 -0.29
CA LEU A 49 11.89 8.89 1.06
C LEU A 49 12.91 7.91 1.64
N TYR A 50 13.12 7.97 2.95
CA TYR A 50 14.00 7.06 3.66
C TYR A 50 13.21 6.20 4.61
N PHE A 51 13.61 4.94 4.76
CA PHE A 51 12.97 4.01 5.69
C PHE A 51 14.00 3.22 6.50
N ASP A 52 13.60 2.78 7.68
CA ASP A 52 14.39 1.89 8.53
C ASP A 52 13.93 0.44 8.40
N ILE A 53 14.82 -0.51 8.69
CA ILE A 53 14.49 -1.93 8.71
C ILE A 53 14.18 -2.33 10.16
N LEU A 54 12.94 -2.72 10.42
CA LEU A 54 12.49 -3.16 11.75
C LEU A 54 12.99 -4.58 12.09
N SER A 55 13.16 -5.41 11.06
CA SER A 55 13.67 -6.77 11.22
C SER A 55 14.49 -7.15 10.00
N GLN A 56 15.73 -7.60 10.24
CA GLN A 56 16.64 -8.06 9.21
C GLN A 56 16.23 -9.44 8.67
N GLY A 57 16.57 -9.72 7.42
CA GLY A 57 16.26 -11.01 6.81
C GLY A 57 16.42 -11.00 5.30
N LYS A 58 15.85 -12.02 4.65
CA LYS A 58 15.80 -12.09 3.18
C LYS A 58 14.99 -10.92 2.64
N ILE A 59 15.58 -10.21 1.68
CA ILE A 59 14.94 -9.07 1.01
C ILE A 59 13.79 -9.59 0.13
N PRO A 60 12.52 -9.24 0.42
CA PRO A 60 11.39 -9.65 -0.42
C PRO A 60 11.36 -8.83 -1.72
N PRO A 61 10.92 -9.42 -2.85
CA PRO A 61 10.74 -8.69 -4.11
C PRO A 61 9.66 -7.61 -4.02
N VAL A 62 8.63 -7.83 -3.20
CA VAL A 62 7.53 -6.89 -2.95
C VAL A 62 7.24 -6.90 -1.46
N THR A 63 6.97 -5.72 -0.90
CA THR A 63 6.61 -5.55 0.50
C THR A 63 5.44 -4.57 0.63
N SER A 64 4.70 -4.67 1.73
CA SER A 64 3.70 -3.68 2.11
C SER A 64 4.29 -2.73 3.15
N THR A 65 4.21 -1.44 2.93
CA THR A 65 4.60 -0.44 3.93
C THR A 65 3.34 0.16 4.53
N GLY A 66 3.04 -0.24 5.77
CA GLY A 66 1.76 0.09 6.38
C GLY A 66 0.58 -0.60 5.69
N SER A 67 -0.61 0.01 5.76
CA SER A 67 -1.83 -0.57 5.16
C SER A 67 -2.19 0.00 3.80
N ARG A 68 -1.48 1.03 3.33
CA ARG A 68 -1.88 1.84 2.16
C ARG A 68 -0.98 1.70 0.94
N PHE A 69 0.21 1.12 1.10
CA PHE A 69 1.19 1.10 0.02
C PHE A 69 1.84 -0.25 -0.21
N LEU A 70 2.12 -0.50 -1.48
CA LEU A 70 3.00 -1.55 -1.95
C LEU A 70 4.31 -0.92 -2.42
N ALA A 71 5.41 -1.57 -2.06
CA ALA A 71 6.75 -1.20 -2.47
C ALA A 71 7.43 -2.40 -3.17
N PHE A 72 8.02 -2.15 -4.33
CA PHE A 72 8.69 -3.13 -5.16
C PHE A 72 10.19 -2.96 -5.07
N ASN A 73 10.96 -4.04 -5.00
CA ASN A 73 12.41 -3.93 -4.96
C ASN A 73 12.89 -3.22 -6.24
N GLY A 74 13.74 -2.19 -6.09
CA GLY A 74 14.20 -1.38 -7.21
C GLY A 74 15.02 -2.16 -8.24
N SER A 75 15.55 -3.34 -7.92
CA SER A 75 16.26 -4.19 -8.88
C SER A 75 15.35 -4.98 -9.82
N ILE A 76 14.05 -5.10 -9.50
CA ILE A 76 13.08 -5.84 -10.32
C ILE A 76 11.99 -4.95 -10.91
N PHE A 77 11.86 -3.71 -10.41
CA PHE A 77 10.80 -2.81 -10.84
C PHE A 77 11.23 -2.05 -12.10
N CYS A 78 10.56 -2.32 -13.22
CA CYS A 78 10.76 -1.60 -14.47
C CYS A 78 9.83 -0.37 -14.48
N THR A 79 10.39 0.83 -14.41
CA THR A 79 9.62 2.08 -14.46
C THR A 79 9.11 2.40 -15.85
N ASP A 80 9.77 1.89 -16.89
CA ASP A 80 9.51 2.26 -18.29
C ASP A 80 8.17 1.70 -18.80
N ASP A 81 7.67 0.66 -18.14
CA ASP A 81 6.37 0.04 -18.44
C ASP A 81 5.20 0.71 -17.67
N PHE A 82 5.48 1.72 -16.86
CA PHE A 82 4.51 2.32 -15.94
C PHE A 82 4.14 3.75 -16.36
N ASP A 83 3.33 3.87 -17.42
CA ASP A 83 2.68 5.14 -17.81
C ASP A 83 1.20 5.10 -17.42
N VAL A 84 0.90 5.64 -16.24
CA VAL A 84 -0.48 5.76 -15.75
C VAL A 84 -0.73 7.14 -15.16
N ASN A 85 -1.92 7.67 -15.42
CA ASN A 85 -2.37 8.91 -14.83
C ASN A 85 -2.74 8.70 -13.35
N GLY A 86 -2.16 9.52 -12.47
CA GLY A 86 -2.53 9.59 -11.05
C GLY A 86 -1.85 8.60 -10.11
N VAL A 87 -0.89 7.82 -10.62
CA VAL A 87 0.04 7.05 -9.80
C VAL A 87 1.47 7.49 -10.12
N GLN A 88 2.29 7.63 -9.10
CA GLN A 88 3.70 7.99 -9.22
C GLN A 88 4.55 6.94 -8.50
N PRO A 89 5.62 6.43 -9.14
CA PRO A 89 6.66 5.70 -8.44
C PRO A 89 7.51 6.66 -7.59
N ILE A 90 7.58 6.43 -6.27
CA ILE A 90 8.46 7.17 -5.37
C ILE A 90 9.60 6.25 -4.92
N PRO A 91 10.87 6.62 -5.12
CA PRO A 91 11.97 5.85 -4.56
C PRO A 91 11.99 5.97 -3.03
N ILE A 92 12.03 4.83 -2.35
CA ILE A 92 12.32 4.75 -0.91
C ILE A 92 13.68 4.05 -0.71
N ILE A 93 14.53 4.60 0.15
CA ILE A 93 15.91 4.13 0.35
C ILE A 93 16.17 3.84 1.82
N ASN A 94 16.74 2.68 2.13
CA ASN A 94 17.20 2.42 3.48
C ASN A 94 18.47 3.22 3.78
N ARG A 95 18.50 3.94 4.90
CA ARG A 95 19.58 4.85 5.27
C ARG A 95 20.94 4.18 5.41
N ASP A 96 20.96 2.96 5.94
CA ASP A 96 22.21 2.27 6.29
C ASP A 96 22.73 1.38 5.15
N SER A 97 21.82 0.65 4.49
CA SER A 97 22.18 -0.36 3.48
C SER A 97 22.07 0.12 2.04
N HIS A 98 21.53 1.32 1.81
CA HIS A 98 21.17 1.85 0.49
C HIS A 98 20.21 0.96 -0.31
N LEU A 99 19.53 0.01 0.36
CA LEU A 99 18.51 -0.82 -0.26
C LEU A 99 17.37 0.06 -0.78
N LYS A 100 17.11 -0.04 -2.08
CA LYS A 100 16.11 0.76 -2.77
C LYS A 100 14.85 -0.06 -3.05
N TYR A 101 13.70 0.50 -2.70
CA TYR A 101 12.39 0.08 -3.19
C TYR A 101 11.72 1.22 -3.95
N ILE A 102 10.73 0.89 -4.77
CA ILE A 102 9.85 1.81 -5.48
C ILE A 102 8.46 1.67 -4.86
N LEU A 103 8.02 2.71 -4.18
CA LEU A 103 6.70 2.83 -3.58
C LEU A 103 5.70 3.31 -4.63
N MET A 104 4.55 2.64 -4.73
CA MET A 104 3.47 3.06 -5.63
C MET A 104 2.57 4.07 -4.94
N HIS A 105 2.73 5.35 -5.24
CA HIS A 105 1.95 6.43 -4.66
C HIS A 105 0.79 6.83 -5.57
N VAL A 106 -0.44 6.54 -5.15
CA VAL A 106 -1.66 6.99 -5.85
C VAL A 106 -2.02 8.37 -5.32
N PHE A 107 -1.91 9.40 -6.15
CA PHE A 107 -2.15 10.80 -5.76
C PHE A 107 -3.36 11.43 -6.45
N ASN A 108 -3.80 10.89 -7.58
CA ASN A 108 -5.00 11.36 -8.28
C ASN A 108 -5.89 10.16 -8.57
N TYR A 109 -6.89 9.96 -7.72
CA TYR A 109 -7.87 8.90 -7.82
C TYR A 109 -9.27 9.46 -7.69
N ILE A 110 -10.22 8.75 -8.29
CA ILE A 110 -11.65 8.95 -8.06
C ILE A 110 -12.11 7.77 -7.21
N ASP A 111 -12.95 8.01 -6.19
CA ASP A 111 -13.64 6.92 -5.50
C ASP A 111 -14.61 6.27 -6.49
N CYS A 112 -14.13 5.20 -7.15
CA CYS A 112 -14.86 4.49 -8.18
C CYS A 112 -15.67 3.32 -7.64
N VAL A 113 -15.69 3.14 -6.31
CA VAL A 113 -16.46 2.07 -5.72
C VAL A 113 -17.92 2.50 -5.67
N ASP A 114 -18.74 1.81 -6.45
CA ASP A 114 -20.19 1.90 -6.31
C ASP A 114 -20.61 1.20 -5.02
N TRP A 115 -20.74 2.00 -3.97
CA TRP A 115 -21.04 1.51 -2.63
C TRP A 115 -22.48 1.01 -2.48
N GLU A 116 -23.40 1.43 -3.34
CA GLU A 116 -24.79 0.94 -3.32
C GLU A 116 -24.86 -0.50 -3.85
N HIS A 117 -24.01 -0.84 -4.80
CA HIS A 117 -23.96 -2.18 -5.41
C HIS A 117 -22.80 -3.06 -4.90
N SER A 118 -21.98 -2.55 -3.99
CA SER A 118 -20.89 -3.31 -3.36
C SER A 118 -21.34 -4.02 -2.08
N LYS A 119 -20.90 -5.26 -1.87
CA LYS A 119 -21.04 -5.91 -0.56
C LYS A 119 -19.99 -5.34 0.40
N VAL A 120 -20.46 -4.78 1.50
CA VAL A 120 -19.62 -4.16 2.52
C VAL A 120 -19.96 -4.73 3.90
N ASP A 121 -18.94 -5.06 4.68
CA ASP A 121 -19.09 -5.35 6.11
C ASP A 121 -18.86 -4.06 6.89
N HIS A 122 -19.89 -3.61 7.61
CA HIS A 122 -19.79 -2.44 8.48
C HIS A 122 -18.94 -2.74 9.72
N TRP A 123 -18.45 -1.66 10.33
CA TRP A 123 -17.89 -1.78 11.68
C TRP A 123 -18.97 -2.27 12.66
N PRO A 124 -18.59 -3.01 13.72
CA PRO A 124 -19.49 -3.33 14.82
C PRO A 124 -20.21 -2.10 15.37
N VAL A 125 -21.47 -2.30 15.79
CA VAL A 125 -22.28 -1.25 16.40
C VAL A 125 -21.54 -0.65 17.60
N GLY A 126 -21.36 0.67 17.59
CA GLY A 126 -20.66 1.43 18.64
C GLY A 126 -19.16 1.62 18.42
N TYR A 127 -18.56 1.05 17.38
CA TYR A 127 -17.18 1.35 17.02
C TYR A 127 -17.07 2.73 16.35
N ILE A 128 -16.16 3.58 16.87
CA ILE A 128 -15.82 4.88 16.28
C ILE A 128 -14.47 4.72 15.58
N PRO A 129 -14.43 4.70 14.24
CA PRO A 129 -13.18 4.54 13.50
C PRO A 129 -12.25 5.72 13.77
N GLU A 130 -10.96 5.42 13.91
CA GLU A 130 -9.93 6.46 13.97
C GLU A 130 -9.86 7.23 12.65
N THR A 131 -9.33 8.45 12.69
CA THR A 131 -9.23 9.32 11.49
C THR A 131 -8.49 8.70 10.30
N TRP A 132 -7.62 7.73 10.57
CA TRP A 132 -6.83 7.02 9.58
C TRP A 132 -7.46 5.69 9.12
N GLU A 133 -8.50 5.23 9.80
CA GLU A 133 -9.23 4.02 9.41
C GLU A 133 -10.25 4.33 8.33
N SER A 134 -10.55 3.32 7.51
CA SER A 134 -11.70 3.39 6.63
C SER A 134 -12.95 3.61 7.46
N LYS A 135 -13.87 4.47 7.00
CA LYS A 135 -15.20 4.64 7.61
C LYS A 135 -16.02 3.33 7.61
N ARG A 136 -15.58 2.32 6.86
CA ARG A 136 -16.21 0.99 6.73
C ARG A 136 -15.23 -0.13 7.08
N GLY A 137 -15.73 -1.23 7.66
CA GLY A 137 -14.91 -2.32 8.19
C GLY A 137 -14.18 -3.15 7.13
N ARG A 138 -14.90 -3.66 6.12
CA ARG A 138 -14.33 -4.40 4.96
C ARG A 138 -15.20 -4.24 3.74
N PHE A 139 -14.64 -4.32 2.54
CA PHE A 139 -15.41 -4.45 1.30
C PHE A 139 -14.99 -5.72 0.55
N LEU A 140 -15.95 -6.40 -0.05
CA LEU A 140 -15.76 -7.64 -0.80
C LEU A 140 -15.99 -7.36 -2.28
N LEU A 141 -14.95 -7.54 -3.09
CA LEU A 141 -15.09 -7.57 -4.54
C LEU A 141 -15.69 -8.93 -4.94
N ASN A 142 -16.99 -8.98 -5.22
CA ASN A 142 -17.55 -10.14 -5.91
C ASN A 142 -17.10 -10.06 -7.37
N LEU A 143 -16.25 -10.98 -7.81
CA LEU A 143 -15.92 -11.15 -9.21
C LEU A 143 -17.20 -11.59 -9.96
N LEU A 144 -17.82 -10.66 -10.71
CA LEU A 144 -18.88 -10.98 -11.65
C LEU A 144 -18.24 -11.60 -12.90
N PHE A 145 -18.39 -12.92 -13.07
CA PHE A 145 -18.08 -13.57 -14.35
C PHE A 145 -19.12 -13.16 -15.40
N ILE A 146 -18.77 -12.20 -16.27
CA ILE A 146 -19.58 -11.86 -17.44
C ILE A 146 -19.41 -13.00 -18.47
N LYS A 147 -20.44 -13.83 -18.61
CA LYS A 147 -20.49 -14.89 -19.63
C LYS A 147 -20.87 -14.25 -20.97
N VAL A 148 -19.88 -13.91 -21.79
CA VAL A 148 -20.10 -13.44 -23.16
C VAL A 148 -20.63 -14.62 -24.00
N ARG A 149 -21.90 -14.56 -24.42
CA ARG A 149 -22.43 -15.46 -25.45
C ARG A 149 -22.09 -14.86 -26.81
N TYR A 150 -21.22 -15.52 -27.56
CA TYR A 150 -21.09 -15.25 -29.00
C TYR A 150 -22.37 -15.71 -29.71
N LEU A 151 -23.09 -14.77 -30.30
CA LEU A 151 -24.08 -15.08 -31.34
C LEU A 151 -23.30 -15.50 -32.59
N LYS A 152 -23.37 -16.78 -32.94
CA LYS A 152 -22.99 -17.23 -34.29
C LYS A 152 -24.00 -16.63 -35.26
N THR A 153 -23.52 -15.77 -36.14
CA THR A 153 -24.19 -15.42 -37.40
C THR A 153 -24.01 -16.53 -38.41
#